data_AF-A0A7V5UA39-F1
#
_entry.id   AF-A0A7V5UA39-F1
#
_cell.length_a   1.000
_cell.length_b   1.000
_cell.length_c   1.000
_cell.angle_alpha   90.00
_cell.angle_beta   90.00
_cell.angle_gamma   90.00
#
_symmetry.space_group_name_H-M   'P 1'
#
loop_
_entity.id
_entity.type
_entity.pdbx_description
1 polymer ?
#
loop_
_entity_poly.entity_id
_entity_poly.type
_entity_poly.pdbx_seq_one_letter_code
_entity_poly.pdbx_strand_id
1 'polypeptide(L)'
;MGKGIQWITVFLFAWLVTIPVTGQAIIDRIVAIVGESTILESDIENQYLQMKAEGLRIPTKHMKCNILEDIMVQKLLLHQAKLDSLVVEEGQVERQLDARLQYYIQMIGSKEKLEDYFHKTYLEIKEDFREPMREQMLTQQMQQKIIEDVKMTPREVRAFYRSLPEDSIPMISEQYVIQQIQINPPYSEEAKLAARQKLLELRKRILEGESFKTLAMLYSEDPGSARNGGELGYQGKAQLVKNFARVAFSLKQGQVSQIVETPFGYHIIQMIDRRGDQVNVRHILVKPKLSADAIRRAHELLDSIAYQIRMDSLSFERAAFLYSEDDKTRTMGGLMINPATGDTRFTIAQLDKKMADVISRLKPGEISDPFQYVDNTGNVVFKIVKLKSIISAHKANLNLDYDLLQNMAKGGKQEEVFHNWIREELKTTYVKVNEAYRHCSFRFKGWVH
;
A
#
# COMPACT_ATOMS: atom_id res chain seq x y z
N MET A 1 13.45 -21.47 30.31
CA MET A 1 13.52 -21.55 28.84
C MET A 1 12.10 -21.47 28.31
N GLY A 2 11.62 -20.25 28.12
CA GLY A 2 10.23 -19.99 27.75
C GLY A 2 9.96 -20.45 26.32
N LYS A 3 8.84 -21.15 26.13
CA LYS A 3 8.30 -21.44 24.80
C LYS A 3 7.85 -20.11 24.19
N GLY A 4 8.72 -19.48 23.41
CA GLY A 4 8.38 -18.31 22.61
C GLY A 4 7.23 -18.68 21.68
N ILE A 5 6.08 -18.11 21.96
CA ILE A 5 4.84 -18.22 21.21
C ILE A 5 5.09 -17.42 19.91
N GLN A 6 5.57 -18.11 18.86
CA GLN A 6 5.67 -17.57 17.49
C GLN A 6 4.27 -17.38 16.92
N TRP A 7 3.57 -16.32 17.31
CA TRP A 7 2.28 -15.97 16.73
C TRP A 7 2.47 -14.70 15.91
N ILE A 8 2.45 -14.91 14.61
CA ILE A 8 2.06 -14.05 13.47
C ILE A 8 2.75 -14.70 12.26
N THR A 9 2.34 -15.92 11.92
CA THR A 9 2.48 -16.40 10.55
C THR A 9 1.18 -16.04 9.87
N VAL A 10 1.11 -14.82 9.35
CA VAL A 10 0.19 -14.56 8.25
C VAL A 10 0.60 -15.55 7.16
N PHE A 11 -0.24 -16.55 6.87
CA PHE A 11 -0.11 -17.41 5.70
C PHE A 11 -0.37 -16.55 4.45
N LEU A 12 0.54 -15.60 4.21
CA LEU A 12 0.72 -14.97 2.93
C LEU A 12 1.42 -16.03 2.10
N PHE A 13 0.62 -16.80 1.36
CA PHE A 13 1.15 -17.59 0.25
C PHE A 13 1.73 -16.62 -0.76
N ALA A 14 2.99 -16.23 -0.52
CA ALA A 14 3.80 -15.57 -1.51
C ALA A 14 3.88 -16.51 -2.71
N TRP A 15 3.65 -15.97 -3.89
CA TRP A 15 3.71 -16.72 -5.13
C TRP A 15 5.15 -17.18 -5.36
N LEU A 16 5.39 -18.46 -5.06
CA LEU A 16 6.65 -19.14 -5.31
C LEU A 16 6.44 -19.92 -6.60
N VAL A 17 6.80 -19.30 -7.72
CA VAL A 17 6.78 -20.00 -9.01
C VAL A 17 8.02 -20.84 -9.09
N THR A 18 7.78 -22.15 -9.13
CA THR A 18 8.79 -23.15 -9.46
C THR A 18 9.17 -22.97 -10.93
N ILE A 19 10.28 -22.29 -11.19
CA ILE A 19 10.84 -22.20 -12.54
C ILE A 19 11.49 -23.56 -12.84
N PRO A 20 11.02 -24.34 -13.82
CA PRO A 20 11.69 -25.58 -14.17
C PRO A 20 13.06 -25.26 -14.74
N VAL A 21 14.12 -25.62 -14.01
CA VAL A 21 15.47 -25.64 -14.56
C VAL A 21 15.55 -26.81 -15.54
N THR A 22 15.65 -26.53 -16.84
CA THR A 22 15.82 -27.58 -17.85
C THR A 22 17.21 -28.19 -17.74
N GLY A 23 17.33 -29.22 -16.90
CA GLY A 23 18.41 -30.21 -16.92
C GLY A 23 17.85 -31.57 -17.33
N GLN A 24 18.66 -32.35 -18.06
CA GLN A 24 18.42 -33.72 -18.55
C GLN A 24 17.23 -34.48 -17.94
N ALA A 25 16.46 -35.15 -18.80
CA ALA A 25 15.32 -36.02 -18.49
C ALA A 25 15.66 -37.13 -17.48
N ILE A 26 15.73 -36.75 -16.22
CA ILE A 26 15.55 -37.61 -15.07
C ILE A 26 14.03 -37.70 -14.92
N ILE A 27 13.48 -38.91 -14.82
CA ILE A 27 12.06 -39.11 -14.54
C ILE A 27 11.77 -38.37 -13.22
N ASP A 28 11.03 -37.26 -13.30
CA ASP A 28 10.68 -36.45 -12.14
C ASP A 28 9.83 -37.30 -11.19
N ARG A 29 10.16 -37.26 -9.91
CA ARG A 29 9.63 -38.19 -8.91
C ARG A 29 8.40 -37.58 -8.26
N ILE A 30 7.32 -38.34 -8.21
CA ILE A 30 6.14 -37.98 -7.40
C ILE A 30 6.48 -38.16 -5.91
N VAL A 31 6.43 -37.06 -5.17
CA VAL A 31 6.73 -37.01 -3.73
C VAL A 31 5.47 -37.05 -2.87
N ALA A 32 4.36 -36.50 -3.36
CA ALA A 32 3.07 -36.60 -2.70
C ALA A 32 1.89 -36.50 -3.69
N ILE A 33 0.74 -36.99 -3.27
CA ILE A 33 -0.55 -36.86 -3.96
C ILE A 33 -1.56 -36.34 -2.94
N VAL A 34 -2.33 -35.31 -3.31
CA VAL A 34 -3.40 -34.71 -2.49
C VAL A 34 -4.63 -34.53 -3.38
N GLY A 35 -5.68 -35.31 -3.12
CA GLY A 35 -6.85 -35.41 -3.99
C GLY A 35 -6.43 -35.87 -5.40
N GLU A 36 -6.71 -35.03 -6.39
CA GLU A 36 -6.33 -35.26 -7.79
C GLU A 36 -4.96 -34.66 -8.15
N SER A 37 -4.34 -33.90 -7.24
CA SER A 37 -3.10 -33.17 -7.52
C SER A 37 -1.87 -34.00 -7.17
N THR A 38 -0.88 -34.03 -8.06
CA THR A 38 0.44 -34.60 -7.82
C THR A 38 1.43 -33.50 -7.47
N ILE A 39 2.34 -33.80 -6.55
CA ILE A 39 3.46 -32.93 -6.17
C ILE A 39 4.74 -33.65 -6.59
N LEU A 40 5.63 -32.91 -7.26
CA LEU A 40 6.88 -33.41 -7.80
C LEU A 40 8.08 -33.00 -6.93
N GLU A 41 9.17 -33.75 -7.02
CA GLU A 41 10.42 -33.40 -6.34
C GLU A 41 10.95 -32.04 -6.83
N SER A 42 10.81 -31.77 -8.13
CA SER A 42 11.20 -30.49 -8.72
C SER A 42 10.45 -29.29 -8.12
N ASP A 43 9.18 -29.46 -7.70
CA ASP A 43 8.41 -28.40 -7.05
C ASP A 43 9.09 -27.96 -5.74
N ILE A 44 9.50 -28.95 -4.93
CA ILE A 44 10.19 -28.72 -3.66
C ILE A 44 11.57 -28.10 -3.89
N GLU A 45 12.34 -28.66 -4.83
CA GLU A 45 13.72 -28.22 -5.08
C GLU A 45 13.77 -26.80 -5.65
N ASN A 46 12.89 -26.46 -6.58
CA ASN A 46 12.84 -25.12 -7.17
C ASN A 46 12.48 -24.07 -6.11
N GLN A 47 11.48 -24.35 -5.28
CA GLN A 47 11.10 -23.47 -4.17
C GLN A 47 12.24 -23.34 -3.14
N TYR A 48 12.92 -24.44 -2.83
CA TYR A 48 14.07 -24.44 -1.92
C TYR A 48 15.24 -23.60 -2.46
N LEU A 49 15.57 -23.75 -3.76
CA LEU A 49 16.63 -22.98 -4.42
C LEU A 49 16.29 -21.49 -4.46
N GLN A 50 15.02 -21.14 -4.72
CA GLN A 50 14.55 -19.76 -4.68
C GLN A 50 14.75 -19.13 -3.29
N MET A 51 14.28 -19.80 -2.22
CA MET A 51 14.43 -19.31 -0.85
C MET A 51 15.91 -19.15 -0.44
N LYS A 52 16.79 -20.02 -0.94
CA LYS A 52 18.23 -19.92 -0.72
C LYS A 52 18.85 -18.71 -1.44
N ALA A 53 18.39 -18.40 -2.65
CA ALA A 53 18.85 -17.23 -3.41
C ALA A 53 18.45 -15.91 -2.74
N GLU A 54 17.31 -15.87 -2.04
CA GLU A 54 16.83 -14.70 -1.27
C GLU A 54 17.56 -14.49 0.07
N GLY A 55 18.52 -15.35 0.43
CA GLY A 55 19.40 -15.14 1.58
C GLY A 55 18.86 -15.59 2.94
N LEU A 56 17.77 -16.35 2.99
CA LEU A 56 17.25 -16.92 4.25
C LEU A 56 18.24 -17.93 4.86
N ARG A 57 18.75 -17.62 6.07
CA ARG A 57 19.62 -18.49 6.88
C ARG A 57 18.80 -19.23 7.94
N ILE A 58 18.03 -20.23 7.54
CA ILE A 58 17.31 -21.15 8.44
C ILE A 58 17.96 -22.55 8.33
N PRO A 59 18.02 -23.37 9.40
CA PRO A 59 18.59 -24.72 9.34
C PRO A 59 18.01 -25.58 8.22
N THR A 60 18.88 -26.06 7.33
CA THR A 60 18.54 -26.71 6.04
C THR A 60 17.77 -28.03 6.17
N LYS A 61 17.86 -28.72 7.32
CA LYS A 61 17.36 -30.09 7.49
C LYS A 61 15.82 -30.22 7.50
N HIS A 62 15.09 -29.13 7.78
CA HIS A 62 13.61 -29.15 7.85
C HIS A 62 12.94 -28.35 6.73
N MET A 63 13.69 -27.63 5.90
CA MET A 63 13.11 -26.70 4.94
C MET A 63 12.30 -27.41 3.85
N LYS A 64 12.83 -28.50 3.28
CA LYS A 64 12.12 -29.30 2.27
C LYS A 64 10.83 -29.93 2.80
N CYS A 65 10.82 -30.37 4.06
CA CYS A 65 9.61 -30.88 4.72
C CYS A 65 8.54 -29.78 4.86
N ASN A 66 8.94 -28.58 5.26
CA ASN A 66 8.01 -27.45 5.40
C ASN A 66 7.46 -27.01 4.05
N ILE A 67 8.33 -26.92 3.03
CA ILE A 67 7.94 -26.62 1.65
C ILE A 67 6.94 -27.65 1.14
N LEU A 68 7.23 -28.95 1.30
CA LEU A 68 6.31 -30.01 0.92
C LEU A 68 4.95 -29.85 1.62
N GLU A 69 4.94 -29.56 2.93
CA GLU A 69 3.68 -29.33 3.64
C GLU A 69 2.91 -28.11 3.14
N ASP A 70 3.60 -27.00 2.85
CA ASP A 70 2.98 -25.79 2.30
C ASP A 70 2.34 -26.09 0.93
N ILE A 71 3.04 -26.81 0.05
CA ILE A 71 2.50 -27.24 -1.26
C ILE A 71 1.31 -28.19 -1.05
N MET A 72 1.40 -29.14 -0.13
CA MET A 72 0.30 -30.06 0.19
C MET A 72 -0.95 -29.31 0.68
N VAL A 73 -0.79 -28.30 1.55
CA VAL A 73 -1.89 -27.43 2.00
C VAL A 73 -2.50 -26.64 0.84
N GLN A 74 -1.68 -26.10 -0.08
CA GLN A 74 -2.18 -25.43 -1.28
C GLN A 74 -3.00 -26.37 -2.16
N LYS A 75 -2.52 -27.61 -2.39
CA LYS A 75 -3.23 -28.60 -3.19
C LYS A 75 -4.52 -29.07 -2.51
N LEU A 76 -4.56 -29.14 -1.18
CA LEU A 76 -5.78 -29.39 -0.41
C LEU A 76 -6.81 -28.26 -0.62
N LEU A 77 -6.38 -26.99 -0.49
CA LEU A 77 -7.24 -25.82 -0.76
C LEU A 77 -7.78 -25.82 -2.18
N LEU A 78 -6.92 -26.13 -3.16
CA LEU A 78 -7.32 -26.18 -4.57
C LEU A 78 -8.32 -27.31 -4.82
N HIS A 79 -8.11 -28.48 -4.22
CA HIS A 79 -9.05 -29.59 -4.29
C HIS A 79 -10.42 -29.18 -3.76
N GLN A 80 -10.47 -28.56 -2.57
CA GLN A 80 -11.74 -28.08 -2.02
C GLN A 80 -12.35 -26.96 -2.88
N ALA A 81 -11.56 -26.02 -3.38
CA ALA A 81 -12.05 -24.94 -4.24
C ALA A 81 -12.77 -25.49 -5.48
N LYS A 82 -12.27 -26.59 -6.06
CA LYS A 82 -12.89 -27.30 -7.19
C LYS A 82 -14.19 -27.99 -6.77
N LEU A 83 -14.23 -28.68 -5.63
CA LEU A 83 -15.45 -29.30 -5.10
C LEU A 83 -16.54 -28.25 -4.83
N ASP A 84 -16.16 -27.11 -4.27
CA ASP A 84 -17.02 -25.95 -3.99
C ASP A 84 -17.38 -25.16 -5.25
N SER A 85 -16.87 -25.57 -6.43
CA SER A 85 -17.10 -24.91 -7.72
C SER A 85 -16.77 -23.41 -7.70
N LEU A 86 -15.71 -23.03 -6.98
CA LEU A 86 -15.20 -21.66 -7.02
C LEU A 86 -14.68 -21.32 -8.43
N VAL A 87 -15.00 -20.12 -8.91
CA VAL A 87 -14.62 -19.67 -10.25
C VAL A 87 -13.89 -18.34 -10.16
N VAL A 88 -12.79 -18.23 -10.90
CA VAL A 88 -12.05 -16.98 -11.09
C VAL A 88 -12.29 -16.51 -12.51
N GLU A 89 -12.73 -15.26 -12.67
CA GLU A 89 -12.95 -14.67 -13.99
C GLU A 89 -11.63 -14.48 -14.74
N GLU A 90 -11.64 -14.78 -16.04
CA GLU A 90 -10.43 -14.67 -16.88
C GLU A 90 -9.83 -13.26 -16.87
N GLY A 91 -10.68 -12.23 -16.91
CA GLY A 91 -10.22 -10.85 -16.84
C GLY A 91 -9.51 -10.51 -15.52
N GLN A 92 -9.81 -11.20 -14.42
CA GLN A 92 -9.06 -11.03 -13.17
C GLN A 92 -7.70 -11.71 -13.24
N VAL A 93 -7.63 -12.93 -13.80
CA VAL A 93 -6.36 -13.65 -14.02
C VAL A 93 -5.41 -12.81 -14.87
N GLU A 94 -5.90 -12.29 -15.99
CA GLU A 94 -5.12 -11.46 -16.91
C GLU A 94 -4.56 -10.20 -16.23
N ARG A 95 -5.37 -9.51 -15.41
CA ARG A 95 -4.91 -8.34 -14.65
C ARG A 95 -3.83 -8.68 -13.62
N GLN A 96 -3.97 -9.82 -12.92
CA GLN A 96 -2.96 -10.25 -11.94
C GLN A 96 -1.66 -10.69 -12.62
N LEU A 97 -1.75 -11.37 -13.77
CA LEU A 97 -0.59 -11.71 -14.60
C LEU A 97 0.15 -10.45 -15.07
N ASP A 98 -0.57 -9.47 -15.62
CA ASP A 98 0.03 -8.23 -16.11
C ASP A 98 0.75 -7.48 -14.98
N ALA A 99 0.09 -7.33 -13.82
CA ALA A 99 0.69 -6.68 -12.65
C ALA A 99 1.96 -7.41 -12.17
N ARG A 100 1.92 -8.75 -12.19
CA ARG A 100 3.04 -9.60 -11.77
C ARG A 100 4.22 -9.54 -12.74
N LEU A 101 3.97 -9.65 -14.04
CA LEU A 101 5.03 -9.53 -15.05
C LEU A 101 5.62 -8.11 -15.05
N GLN A 102 4.80 -7.09 -14.84
CA GLN A 102 5.27 -5.72 -14.68
C GLN A 102 6.21 -5.57 -13.47
N TYR A 103 5.91 -6.23 -12.35
CA TYR A 103 6.81 -6.27 -11.19
C TYR A 103 8.16 -6.89 -11.56
N TYR A 104 8.20 -8.02 -12.28
CA TYR A 104 9.46 -8.61 -12.71
C TYR A 104 10.23 -7.73 -13.71
N ILE A 105 9.53 -7.06 -14.64
CA ILE A 105 10.14 -6.10 -15.56
C ILE A 105 10.82 -4.97 -14.78
N GLN A 106 10.18 -4.45 -13.74
CA GLN A 106 10.77 -3.39 -12.90
C GLN A 106 12.00 -3.89 -12.12
N MET A 107 11.95 -5.11 -11.61
CA MET A 107 13.05 -5.71 -10.84
C MET A 107 14.27 -6.05 -11.72
N ILE A 108 14.04 -6.66 -12.88
CA ILE A 108 15.10 -7.09 -13.82
C ILE A 108 15.57 -5.94 -14.72
N GLY A 109 14.71 -4.94 -14.93
CA GLY A 109 15.00 -3.65 -15.54
C GLY A 109 14.38 -3.42 -16.91
N SER A 110 14.05 -4.47 -17.68
CA SER A 110 13.31 -4.32 -18.95
C SER A 110 12.57 -5.59 -19.34
N LYS A 111 11.67 -5.47 -20.33
CA LYS A 111 10.93 -6.60 -20.90
C LYS A 111 11.87 -7.56 -21.62
N GLU A 112 12.82 -7.03 -22.39
CA GLU A 112 13.79 -7.81 -23.17
C GLU A 112 14.65 -8.66 -22.24
N LYS A 113 15.09 -8.09 -21.11
CA LYS A 113 15.84 -8.85 -20.11
C LYS A 113 15.01 -9.94 -19.43
N LEU A 114 13.70 -9.73 -19.27
CA LEU A 114 12.79 -10.76 -18.76
C LEU A 114 12.66 -11.90 -19.77
N GLU A 115 12.48 -11.58 -21.05
CA GLU A 115 12.41 -12.57 -22.13
C GLU A 115 13.73 -13.34 -22.25
N ASP A 116 14.87 -12.65 -22.15
CA ASP A 116 16.20 -13.26 -22.11
C ASP A 116 16.40 -14.17 -20.89
N TYR A 117 15.89 -13.77 -19.72
CA TYR A 117 16.00 -14.54 -18.48
C TYR A 117 15.21 -15.85 -18.54
N PHE A 118 13.99 -15.81 -19.10
CA PHE A 118 13.15 -17.01 -19.25
C PHE A 118 13.41 -17.77 -20.55
N HIS A 119 14.20 -17.23 -21.47
CA HIS A 119 14.38 -17.73 -22.83
C HIS A 119 13.05 -17.96 -23.57
N LYS A 120 12.07 -17.09 -23.30
CA LYS A 120 10.69 -17.16 -23.82
C LYS A 120 10.19 -15.77 -24.12
N THR A 121 9.32 -15.64 -25.12
CA THR A 121 8.62 -14.37 -25.36
C THR A 121 7.71 -14.03 -24.19
N TYR A 122 7.42 -12.74 -24.01
CA TYR A 122 6.52 -12.29 -22.94
C TYR A 122 5.15 -12.96 -23.01
N LEU A 123 4.66 -13.27 -24.21
CA LEU A 123 3.39 -13.97 -24.37
C LEU A 123 3.50 -15.42 -23.90
N GLU A 124 4.56 -16.14 -24.26
CA GLU A 124 4.78 -17.52 -23.77
C GLU A 124 4.95 -17.56 -22.25
N ILE A 125 5.68 -16.61 -21.67
CA ILE A 125 5.76 -16.46 -20.20
C ILE A 125 4.36 -16.23 -19.64
N LYS A 126 3.56 -15.34 -20.23
CA LYS A 126 2.22 -15.08 -19.73
C LYS A 126 1.30 -16.31 -19.78
N GLU A 127 1.39 -17.09 -20.86
CA GLU A 127 0.65 -18.35 -21.02
C GLU A 127 1.07 -19.40 -19.99
N ASP A 128 2.37 -19.61 -19.78
CA ASP A 128 2.91 -20.57 -18.81
C ASP A 128 2.40 -20.29 -17.38
N PHE A 129 2.25 -19.01 -17.03
CA PHE A 129 1.88 -18.58 -15.69
C PHE A 129 0.36 -18.46 -15.50
N ARG A 130 -0.46 -18.60 -16.55
CA ARG A 130 -1.91 -18.40 -16.47
C ARG A 130 -2.59 -19.41 -15.54
N GLU A 131 -2.37 -20.71 -15.76
CA GLU A 131 -2.95 -21.75 -14.89
C GLU A 131 -2.44 -21.64 -13.44
N PRO A 132 -1.12 -21.50 -13.17
CA PRO A 132 -0.63 -21.25 -11.81
C PRO A 132 -1.24 -20.02 -11.14
N MET A 133 -1.46 -18.93 -11.89
CA MET A 133 -2.12 -17.74 -11.37
C MET A 133 -3.58 -18.03 -11.01
N ARG A 134 -4.31 -18.78 -11.85
CA ARG A 134 -5.69 -19.18 -11.56
C ARG A 134 -5.77 -20.06 -10.33
N GLU A 135 -4.90 -21.07 -10.20
CA GLU A 135 -4.84 -21.93 -9.01
C GLU A 135 -4.53 -21.11 -7.74
N GLN A 136 -3.59 -20.15 -7.81
CA GLN A 136 -3.29 -19.24 -6.70
C GLN A 136 -4.52 -18.42 -6.31
N MET A 137 -5.27 -17.90 -7.28
CA MET A 137 -6.45 -17.10 -6.99
C MET A 137 -7.58 -17.96 -6.39
N LEU A 138 -7.78 -19.18 -6.87
CA LEU A 138 -8.75 -20.14 -6.29
C LEU A 138 -8.40 -20.50 -4.85
N THR A 139 -7.13 -20.82 -4.58
CA THR A 139 -6.66 -21.13 -3.23
C THR A 139 -6.81 -19.94 -2.28
N GLN A 140 -6.53 -18.71 -2.74
CA GLN A 140 -6.76 -17.48 -1.96
C GLN A 140 -8.24 -17.25 -1.67
N GLN A 141 -9.12 -17.44 -2.65
CA GLN A 141 -10.57 -17.34 -2.44
C GLN A 141 -11.07 -18.40 -1.45
N MET A 142 -10.58 -19.64 -1.56
CA MET A 142 -10.94 -20.72 -0.64
C MET A 142 -10.47 -20.40 0.79
N GLN A 143 -9.23 -19.97 0.96
CA GLN A 143 -8.69 -19.55 2.25
C GLN A 143 -9.52 -18.41 2.85
N GLN A 144 -9.88 -17.40 2.05
CA GLN A 144 -10.71 -16.28 2.50
C GLN A 144 -12.11 -16.76 2.91
N LYS A 145 -12.74 -17.64 2.13
CA LYS A 145 -14.05 -18.23 2.42
C LYS A 145 -14.05 -18.99 3.75
N ILE A 146 -12.96 -19.69 4.10
CA ILE A 146 -12.84 -20.40 5.38
C ILE A 146 -12.85 -19.42 6.57
N ILE A 147 -12.29 -18.23 6.41
CA ILE A 147 -12.03 -17.29 7.53
C ILE A 147 -12.90 -16.03 7.53
N GLU A 148 -13.77 -15.84 6.53
CA GLU A 148 -14.51 -14.57 6.33
C GLU A 148 -15.52 -14.29 7.45
N ASP A 149 -16.22 -15.33 7.92
CA ASP A 149 -17.25 -15.22 8.96
C ASP A 149 -16.69 -15.20 10.39
N VAL A 150 -15.37 -15.18 10.54
CA VAL A 150 -14.72 -15.14 11.85
C VAL A 150 -14.95 -13.78 12.50
N LYS A 151 -15.92 -13.75 13.39
CA LYS A 151 -16.26 -12.59 14.24
C LYS A 151 -15.57 -12.68 15.59
N MET A 152 -15.25 -11.51 16.13
CA MET A 152 -14.68 -11.34 17.46
C MET A 152 -15.66 -10.58 18.37
N THR A 153 -16.06 -11.21 19.46
CA THR A 153 -16.83 -10.57 20.53
C THR A 153 -15.90 -9.90 21.54
N PRO A 154 -16.35 -8.86 22.26
CA PRO A 154 -15.54 -8.24 23.32
C PRO A 154 -15.11 -9.22 24.42
N ARG A 155 -15.92 -10.25 24.68
CA ARG A 155 -15.56 -11.30 25.66
C ARG A 155 -14.36 -12.12 25.19
N GLU A 156 -14.33 -12.49 23.91
CA GLU A 156 -13.23 -13.24 23.31
C GLU A 156 -11.95 -12.40 23.25
N VAL A 157 -12.03 -11.11 22.90
CA VAL A 157 -10.85 -10.21 22.92
C VAL A 157 -10.24 -10.15 24.33
N ARG A 158 -11.07 -10.00 25.37
CA ARG A 158 -10.60 -10.02 26.77
C ARG A 158 -10.03 -11.38 27.19
N ALA A 159 -10.55 -12.49 26.67
CA ALA A 159 -10.00 -13.82 26.94
C ALA A 159 -8.64 -14.00 26.27
N PHE A 160 -8.53 -13.63 24.99
CA PHE A 160 -7.28 -13.62 24.23
C PHE A 160 -6.20 -12.79 24.94
N TYR A 161 -6.50 -11.54 25.30
CA TYR A 161 -5.55 -10.68 26.01
C TYR A 161 -5.04 -11.29 27.32
N ARG A 162 -5.93 -11.92 28.11
CA ARG A 162 -5.54 -12.60 29.36
C ARG A 162 -4.71 -13.86 29.16
N SER A 163 -4.81 -14.48 27.99
CA SER A 163 -4.03 -15.66 27.63
C SER A 163 -2.66 -15.34 27.03
N LEU A 164 -2.42 -14.08 26.63
CA LEU A 164 -1.14 -13.68 26.05
C LEU A 164 -0.03 -13.72 27.11
N PRO A 165 1.12 -14.36 26.79
CA PRO A 165 2.34 -14.21 27.58
C PRO A 165 2.78 -12.74 27.65
N GLU A 166 3.41 -12.36 28.76
CA GLU A 166 3.76 -10.96 29.02
C GLU A 166 4.79 -10.37 28.04
N ASP A 167 5.61 -11.22 27.44
CA ASP A 167 6.59 -10.91 26.39
C ASP A 167 5.99 -10.86 24.98
N SER A 168 4.77 -11.39 24.81
CA SER A 168 4.04 -11.40 23.54
C SER A 168 3.12 -10.19 23.38
N ILE A 169 2.94 -9.37 24.43
CA ILE A 169 2.16 -8.14 24.37
C ILE A 169 3.02 -7.04 23.71
N PRO A 170 2.59 -6.46 22.57
CA PRO A 170 3.40 -5.48 21.86
C PRO A 170 3.60 -4.21 22.67
N MET A 171 4.80 -3.65 22.58
CA MET A 171 5.11 -2.31 23.08
C MET A 171 4.63 -1.27 22.07
N ILE A 172 3.73 -0.39 22.53
CA ILE A 172 3.26 0.75 21.76
C ILE A 172 4.22 1.90 22.04
N SER A 173 4.80 2.45 20.97
CA SER A 173 5.64 3.64 21.06
C SER A 173 4.82 4.84 21.51
N GLU A 174 5.50 5.87 22.03
CA GLU A 174 4.84 7.12 22.40
C GLU A 174 4.02 7.69 21.23
N GLN A 175 2.79 8.11 21.53
CA GLN A 175 1.85 8.65 20.56
C GLN A 175 1.44 10.08 20.90
N TYR A 176 1.22 10.89 19.87
CA TYR A 176 0.87 12.30 19.97
C TYR A 176 -0.53 12.50 19.39
N VAL A 177 -1.37 13.24 20.12
CA VAL A 177 -2.67 13.71 19.66
C VAL A 177 -2.52 15.19 19.34
N ILE A 178 -2.71 15.54 18.06
CA ILE A 178 -2.37 16.86 17.53
C ILE A 178 -3.62 17.53 16.99
N GLN A 179 -3.78 18.81 17.29
CA GLN A 179 -4.76 19.67 16.63
C GLN A 179 -4.04 20.69 15.76
N GLN A 180 -4.63 21.06 14.61
CA GLN A 180 -4.10 22.06 13.70
C GLN A 180 -5.14 23.09 13.29
N ILE A 181 -4.66 24.30 13.02
CA ILE A 181 -5.40 25.33 12.30
C ILE A 181 -4.54 25.69 11.10
N GLN A 182 -5.10 25.58 9.90
CA GLN A 182 -4.41 25.86 8.65
C GLN A 182 -5.03 27.09 7.99
N ILE A 183 -4.19 27.99 7.49
CA ILE A 183 -4.57 29.10 6.63
C ILE A 183 -3.87 28.94 5.28
N ASN A 184 -4.62 29.08 4.20
CA ASN A 184 -4.20 29.00 2.82
C ASN A 184 -4.11 30.43 2.27
N PRO A 185 -2.91 31.02 2.18
CA PRO A 185 -2.78 32.38 1.68
C PRO A 185 -3.29 32.46 0.23
N PRO A 186 -4.15 33.44 -0.10
CA PRO A 186 -4.67 33.55 -1.45
C PRO A 186 -3.56 33.98 -2.42
N TYR A 187 -3.55 33.37 -3.61
CA TYR A 187 -2.74 33.87 -4.72
C TYR A 187 -3.37 35.15 -5.28
N SER A 188 -2.54 36.19 -5.51
CA SER A 188 -3.00 37.41 -6.16
C SER A 188 -3.38 37.15 -7.62
N GLU A 189 -4.24 37.99 -8.19
CA GLU A 189 -4.65 37.85 -9.59
C GLU A 189 -3.45 38.02 -10.53
N GLU A 190 -2.49 38.88 -10.18
CA GLU A 190 -1.24 39.06 -10.92
C GLU A 190 -0.40 37.77 -10.91
N ALA A 191 -0.30 37.08 -9.77
CA ALA A 191 0.44 35.82 -9.66
C ALA A 191 -0.22 34.69 -10.46
N LYS A 192 -1.56 34.61 -10.42
CA LYS A 192 -2.34 33.67 -11.24
C LYS A 192 -2.16 33.97 -12.72
N LEU A 193 -2.22 35.24 -13.11
CA LEU A 193 -2.03 35.67 -14.50
C LEU A 193 -0.62 35.34 -14.99
N ALA A 194 0.42 35.59 -14.18
CA ALA A 194 1.81 35.26 -14.53
C ALA A 194 2.01 33.75 -14.76
N ALA A 195 1.42 32.91 -13.89
CA ALA A 195 1.47 31.45 -14.06
C ALA A 195 0.76 31.00 -15.36
N ARG A 196 -0.42 31.57 -15.65
CA ARG A 196 -1.16 31.29 -16.89
C ARG A 196 -0.39 31.77 -18.12
N GLN A 197 0.18 32.97 -18.08
CA GLN A 197 0.95 33.54 -19.18
C GLN A 197 2.19 32.68 -19.51
N LYS A 198 2.92 32.23 -18.48
CA LYS A 198 4.03 31.29 -18.66
C LYS A 198 3.59 30.00 -19.35
N LEU A 199 2.44 29.43 -18.97
CA LEU A 199 1.91 28.24 -19.64
C LEU A 199 1.44 28.51 -21.07
N LEU A 200 0.88 29.69 -21.36
CA LEU A 200 0.51 30.09 -22.73
C LEU A 200 1.76 30.17 -23.63
N GLU A 201 2.85 30.74 -23.12
CA GLU A 201 4.13 30.81 -23.83
C GLU A 201 4.72 29.43 -24.09
N LEU A 202 4.74 28.55 -23.08
CA LEU A 202 5.19 27.17 -23.24
C LEU A 202 4.31 26.40 -24.23
N ARG A 203 2.98 26.57 -24.16
CA ARG A 203 2.04 25.96 -25.10
C ARG A 203 2.29 26.45 -26.53
N LYS A 204 2.52 27.75 -26.74
CA LYS A 204 2.84 28.31 -28.06
C LYS A 204 4.09 27.65 -28.64
N ARG A 205 5.17 27.58 -27.86
CA ARG A 205 6.42 26.92 -28.25
C ARG A 205 6.22 25.45 -28.65
N ILE A 206 5.38 24.72 -27.91
CA ILE A 206 5.04 23.33 -28.24
C ILE A 206 4.31 23.24 -29.58
N LEU A 207 3.35 24.13 -29.83
CA LEU A 207 2.59 24.15 -31.09
C LEU A 207 3.46 24.58 -32.29
N GLU A 208 4.52 25.35 -32.04
CA GLU A 208 5.53 25.73 -33.04
C GLU A 208 6.58 24.63 -33.28
N GLY A 209 6.47 23.49 -32.60
CA GLY A 209 7.29 22.29 -32.84
C GLY A 209 8.34 22.00 -31.77
N GLU A 210 8.42 22.79 -30.70
CA GLU A 210 9.34 22.49 -29.60
C GLU A 210 8.88 21.26 -28.80
N SER A 211 9.84 20.44 -28.36
CA SER A 211 9.57 19.21 -27.62
C SER A 211 8.86 19.49 -26.29
N PHE A 212 7.63 19.00 -26.14
CA PHE A 212 6.90 19.02 -24.87
C PHE A 212 7.72 18.40 -23.74
N LYS A 213 8.35 17.25 -24.01
CA LYS A 213 9.18 16.53 -23.03
C LYS A 213 10.29 17.42 -22.49
N THR A 214 11.00 18.14 -23.37
CA THR A 214 12.08 19.04 -22.98
C THR A 214 11.56 20.20 -22.13
N LEU A 215 10.46 20.82 -22.53
CA LEU A 215 9.85 21.93 -21.79
C LEU A 215 9.32 21.49 -20.42
N ALA A 216 8.76 20.29 -20.33
CA ALA A 216 8.33 19.71 -19.06
C ALA A 216 9.51 19.50 -18.11
N MET A 217 10.63 18.96 -18.59
CA MET A 217 11.84 18.78 -17.78
C MET A 217 12.42 20.10 -17.28
N LEU A 218 12.35 21.17 -18.08
CA LEU A 218 12.94 22.46 -17.75
C LEU A 218 12.03 23.35 -16.87
N TYR A 219 10.71 23.29 -17.07
CA TYR A 219 9.80 24.29 -16.53
C TYR A 219 8.67 23.74 -15.68
N SER A 220 8.40 22.44 -15.71
CA SER A 220 7.33 21.86 -14.90
C SER A 220 7.74 21.84 -13.43
N GLU A 221 6.82 22.28 -12.58
CA GLU A 221 6.95 22.25 -11.12
C GLU A 221 6.34 20.99 -10.50
N ASP A 222 6.00 19.98 -11.32
CA ASP A 222 5.54 18.68 -10.84
C ASP A 222 6.73 17.76 -10.51
N PRO A 223 6.97 17.44 -9.22
CA PRO A 223 8.15 16.66 -8.83
C PRO A 223 8.10 15.21 -9.31
N GLY A 224 6.91 14.64 -9.53
CA GLY A 224 6.72 13.24 -9.89
C GLY A 224 7.02 12.94 -11.37
N SER A 225 6.67 13.86 -12.26
CA SER A 225 6.73 13.61 -13.71
C SER A 225 7.70 14.53 -14.46
N ALA A 226 8.08 15.70 -13.93
CA ALA A 226 8.90 16.67 -14.66
C ALA A 226 10.19 16.04 -15.21
N ARG A 227 10.92 15.30 -14.37
CA ARG A 227 12.17 14.60 -14.77
C ARG A 227 11.98 13.59 -15.90
N ASN A 228 10.77 13.05 -16.03
CA ASN A 228 10.39 12.07 -17.04
C ASN A 228 9.66 12.72 -18.24
N GLY A 229 9.83 14.03 -18.45
CA GLY A 229 9.17 14.73 -19.55
C GLY A 229 7.70 15.06 -19.32
N GLY A 230 7.27 15.06 -18.06
CA GLY A 230 5.89 15.28 -17.66
C GLY A 230 4.98 14.07 -17.83
N GLU A 231 5.50 12.91 -18.24
CA GLU A 231 4.71 11.72 -18.56
C GLU A 231 4.22 10.99 -17.30
N LEU A 232 2.93 10.64 -17.28
CA LEU A 232 2.26 10.00 -16.13
C LEU A 232 2.04 8.49 -16.34
N GLY A 233 2.35 7.95 -17.53
CA GLY A 233 2.00 6.59 -17.90
C GLY A 233 0.48 6.40 -18.07
N TYR A 234 0.04 5.15 -18.18
CA TYR A 234 -1.38 4.83 -18.31
C TYR A 234 -2.12 5.07 -17.00
N GLN A 235 -3.06 6.02 -17.04
CA GLN A 235 -3.89 6.41 -15.92
C GLN A 235 -5.36 6.19 -16.25
N GLY A 236 -6.09 5.57 -15.32
CA GLY A 236 -7.54 5.50 -15.32
C GLY A 236 -8.16 6.81 -14.81
N LYS A 237 -9.42 7.06 -15.16
CA LYS A 237 -10.11 8.32 -14.81
C LYS A 237 -10.16 8.59 -13.31
N ALA A 238 -10.28 7.56 -12.48
CA ALA A 238 -10.34 7.67 -11.02
C ALA A 238 -8.99 8.01 -10.36
N GLN A 239 -7.87 7.79 -11.05
CA GLN A 239 -6.52 8.06 -10.55
C GLN A 239 -6.12 9.53 -10.74
N LEU A 240 -6.86 10.29 -11.56
CA LEU A 240 -6.59 11.68 -11.88
C LEU A 240 -7.60 12.60 -11.20
N VAL A 241 -7.17 13.80 -10.79
CA VAL A 241 -8.10 14.81 -10.25
C VAL A 241 -9.12 15.23 -11.29
N LYS A 242 -10.38 15.44 -10.86
CA LYS A 242 -11.56 15.60 -11.72
C LYS A 242 -11.37 16.53 -12.93
N ASN A 243 -10.82 17.73 -12.72
CA ASN A 243 -10.61 18.69 -13.81
C ASN A 243 -9.54 18.24 -14.80
N PHE A 244 -8.44 17.68 -14.30
CA PHE A 244 -7.37 17.12 -15.12
C PHE A 244 -7.88 15.91 -15.92
N ALA A 245 -8.56 14.98 -15.27
CA ALA A 245 -9.14 13.79 -15.89
C ALA A 245 -10.11 14.16 -17.01
N ARG A 246 -11.02 15.11 -16.77
CA ARG A 246 -11.99 15.57 -17.78
C ARG A 246 -11.28 16.05 -19.05
N VAL A 247 -10.22 16.85 -18.91
CA VAL A 247 -9.50 17.37 -20.06
C VAL A 247 -8.65 16.29 -20.71
N ALA A 248 -7.84 15.56 -19.95
CA ALA A 248 -7.01 14.47 -20.44
C ALA A 248 -7.81 13.47 -21.29
N PHE A 249 -8.97 13.03 -20.81
CA PHE A 249 -9.82 12.08 -21.53
C PHE A 249 -10.55 12.68 -22.74
N SER A 250 -10.63 14.01 -22.87
CA SER A 250 -11.21 14.68 -24.04
C SER A 250 -10.23 14.92 -25.19
N LEU A 251 -8.92 14.78 -24.92
CA LEU A 251 -7.89 15.03 -25.92
C LEU A 251 -7.80 13.88 -26.94
N LYS A 252 -7.56 14.26 -28.19
CA LYS A 252 -7.13 13.37 -29.28
C LYS A 252 -5.62 13.12 -29.19
N GLN A 253 -5.14 12.03 -29.78
CA GLN A 253 -3.71 11.70 -29.79
C GLN A 253 -2.87 12.86 -30.34
N GLY A 254 -1.76 13.18 -29.65
CA GLY A 254 -0.87 14.30 -29.97
C GLY A 254 -1.39 15.69 -29.58
N GLN A 255 -2.69 15.84 -29.28
CA GLN A 255 -3.30 17.13 -28.98
C GLN A 255 -2.80 17.70 -27.64
N VAL A 256 -2.52 19.01 -27.64
CA VAL A 256 -2.20 19.79 -26.45
C VAL A 256 -3.42 20.59 -25.99
N SER A 257 -3.76 20.48 -24.71
CA SER A 257 -4.92 21.14 -24.11
C SER A 257 -4.76 22.65 -24.02
N GLN A 258 -5.86 23.33 -23.69
CA GLN A 258 -5.81 24.65 -23.05
C GLN A 258 -5.33 24.52 -21.60
N ILE A 259 -5.16 25.65 -20.91
CA ILE A 259 -4.80 25.66 -19.49
C ILE A 259 -5.90 25.03 -18.66
N VAL A 260 -5.50 24.13 -17.76
CA VAL A 260 -6.37 23.41 -16.83
C VAL A 260 -6.00 23.79 -15.42
N GLU A 261 -6.97 24.25 -14.63
CA GLU A 261 -6.77 24.56 -13.21
C GLU A 261 -7.14 23.36 -12.34
N THR A 262 -6.24 23.01 -11.42
CA THR A 262 -6.42 21.96 -10.43
C THR A 262 -5.94 22.45 -9.05
N PRO A 263 -6.20 21.71 -7.96
CA PRO A 263 -5.65 22.05 -6.64
C PRO A 263 -4.11 22.14 -6.60
N PHE A 264 -3.40 21.52 -7.55
CA PHE A 264 -1.94 21.57 -7.63
C PHE A 264 -1.42 22.83 -8.36
N GLY A 265 -2.29 23.57 -9.07
CA GLY A 265 -1.92 24.73 -9.89
C GLY A 265 -2.47 24.63 -11.31
N TYR A 266 -1.75 25.24 -12.25
CA TYR A 266 -2.16 25.30 -13.65
C TYR A 266 -1.39 24.31 -14.51
N HIS A 267 -2.07 23.67 -15.44
CA HIS A 267 -1.49 22.64 -16.30
C HIS A 267 -1.78 22.89 -17.77
N ILE A 268 -0.84 22.49 -18.62
CA ILE A 268 -1.15 22.09 -20.01
C ILE A 268 -0.86 20.60 -20.14
N ILE A 269 -1.69 19.90 -20.90
CA ILE A 269 -1.71 18.43 -20.99
C ILE A 269 -1.57 18.06 -22.47
N GLN A 270 -0.73 17.08 -22.77
CA GLN A 270 -0.64 16.46 -24.10
C GLN A 270 -1.03 14.98 -24.02
N MET A 271 -1.89 14.55 -24.95
CA MET A 271 -2.20 13.13 -25.13
C MET A 271 -1.06 12.42 -25.88
N ILE A 272 -0.54 11.35 -25.29
CA ILE A 272 0.49 10.51 -25.90
C ILE A 272 -0.16 9.31 -26.55
N ASP A 273 -0.94 8.55 -25.78
CA ASP A 273 -1.59 7.31 -26.24
C ASP A 273 -2.88 7.03 -25.43
N ARG A 274 -3.76 6.21 -25.99
CA ARG A 274 -5.02 5.80 -25.36
C ARG A 274 -5.21 4.30 -25.53
N ARG A 275 -5.55 3.61 -24.44
CA ARG A 275 -5.85 2.17 -24.43
C ARG A 275 -7.09 1.90 -23.59
N GLY A 276 -8.20 1.56 -24.25
CA GLY A 276 -9.49 1.36 -23.58
C GLY A 276 -9.86 2.55 -22.69
N ASP A 277 -10.09 2.28 -21.40
CA ASP A 277 -10.47 3.27 -20.39
C ASP A 277 -9.27 3.97 -19.70
N GLN A 278 -8.06 3.77 -20.23
CA GLN A 278 -6.84 4.42 -19.74
C GLN A 278 -6.23 5.35 -20.78
N VAL A 279 -5.61 6.43 -20.29
CA VAL A 279 -4.89 7.40 -21.12
C VAL A 279 -3.45 7.53 -20.64
N ASN A 280 -2.51 7.60 -21.56
CA ASN A 280 -1.16 8.04 -21.29
C ASN A 280 -1.02 9.50 -21.72
N VAL A 281 -0.71 10.37 -20.76
CA VAL A 281 -0.58 11.81 -20.99
C VAL A 281 0.73 12.32 -20.39
N ARG A 282 1.20 13.45 -20.91
CA ARG A 282 2.20 14.27 -20.25
C ARG A 282 1.69 15.66 -19.94
N HIS A 283 2.22 16.30 -18.90
CA HIS A 283 1.81 17.64 -18.51
C HIS A 283 2.97 18.54 -18.09
N ILE A 284 2.74 19.85 -18.14
CA ILE A 284 3.58 20.86 -17.49
C ILE A 284 2.73 21.51 -16.41
N LEU A 285 3.20 21.48 -15.15
CA LEU A 285 2.59 22.17 -14.02
C LEU A 285 3.31 23.50 -13.79
N VAL A 286 2.58 24.59 -13.65
CA VAL A 286 3.08 25.88 -13.15
C VAL A 286 2.21 26.34 -12.00
N LYS A 287 2.86 26.68 -10.88
CA LYS A 287 2.23 27.14 -9.65
C LYS A 287 2.33 28.67 -9.56
N PRO A 288 1.23 29.38 -9.26
CA PRO A 288 1.32 30.80 -8.91
C PRO A 288 2.20 30.98 -7.67
N LYS A 289 2.89 32.11 -7.59
CA LYS A 289 3.77 32.45 -6.47
C LYS A 289 3.02 33.29 -5.44
N LEU A 290 3.23 33.00 -4.16
CA LEU A 290 2.67 33.82 -3.09
C LEU A 290 3.38 35.17 -3.03
N SER A 291 2.62 36.25 -2.83
CA SER A 291 3.18 37.57 -2.57
C SER A 291 3.67 37.67 -1.13
N ALA A 292 4.67 38.52 -0.89
CA ALA A 292 5.15 38.80 0.47
C ALA A 292 4.03 39.30 1.37
N ASP A 293 3.08 40.07 0.83
CA ASP A 293 1.92 40.57 1.56
C ASP A 293 0.93 39.45 1.95
N ALA A 294 0.65 38.50 1.05
CA ALA A 294 -0.22 37.36 1.38
C ALA A 294 0.40 36.47 2.47
N ILE A 295 1.70 36.23 2.37
CA ILE A 295 2.49 35.51 3.39
C ILE A 295 2.39 36.23 4.74
N ARG A 296 2.64 37.54 4.75
CA ARG A 296 2.59 38.38 5.96
C ARG A 296 1.21 38.35 6.60
N ARG A 297 0.14 38.56 5.82
CA ARG A 297 -1.25 38.54 6.32
C ARG A 297 -1.64 37.18 6.90
N ALA A 298 -1.26 36.08 6.26
CA ALA A 298 -1.54 34.74 6.78
C ALA A 298 -0.81 34.50 8.11
N HIS A 299 0.43 34.96 8.22
CA HIS A 299 1.19 34.88 9.47
C HIS A 299 0.58 35.76 10.57
N GLU A 300 0.28 37.04 10.30
CA GLU A 300 -0.35 37.97 11.25
C GLU A 300 -1.71 37.47 11.75
N LEU A 301 -2.52 36.86 10.85
CA LEU A 301 -3.80 36.26 11.23
C LEU A 301 -3.60 35.11 12.22
N LEU A 302 -2.71 34.17 11.90
CA LEU A 302 -2.43 33.04 12.79
C LEU A 302 -1.80 33.47 14.10
N ASP A 303 -0.97 34.51 14.09
CA ASP A 303 -0.37 35.07 15.29
C ASP A 303 -1.45 35.65 16.22
N SER A 304 -2.42 36.40 15.67
CA SER A 304 -3.57 36.91 16.41
C SER A 304 -4.43 35.78 17.00
N ILE A 305 -4.69 34.73 16.22
CA ILE A 305 -5.42 33.54 16.68
C ILE A 305 -4.65 32.83 17.80
N ALA A 306 -3.35 32.61 17.63
CA ALA A 306 -2.49 31.98 18.63
C ALA A 306 -2.46 32.79 19.93
N TYR A 307 -2.38 34.12 19.83
CA TYR A 307 -2.46 35.01 20.98
C TYR A 307 -3.80 34.87 21.73
N GLN A 308 -4.93 34.90 21.02
CA GLN A 308 -6.25 34.73 21.65
C GLN A 308 -6.41 33.37 22.34
N ILE A 309 -5.83 32.32 21.77
CA ILE A 309 -5.82 30.97 22.37
C ILE A 309 -4.94 30.95 23.63
N ARG A 310 -3.75 31.54 23.61
CA ARG A 310 -2.85 31.61 24.78
C ARG A 310 -3.43 32.44 25.93
N MET A 311 -4.27 33.42 25.62
CA MET A 311 -4.99 34.25 26.59
C MET A 311 -6.30 33.62 27.06
N ASP A 312 -6.59 32.38 26.66
CA ASP A 312 -7.84 31.65 26.96
C ASP A 312 -9.14 32.36 26.55
N SER A 313 -9.04 33.39 25.71
CA SER A 313 -10.18 34.15 25.17
C SER A 313 -10.90 33.42 24.03
N LEU A 314 -10.23 32.45 23.40
CA LEU A 314 -10.74 31.63 22.31
C LEU A 314 -10.18 30.21 22.42
N SER A 315 -11.04 29.19 22.58
CA SER A 315 -10.56 27.79 22.56
C SER A 315 -9.99 27.41 21.19
N PHE A 316 -9.00 26.52 21.16
CA PHE A 316 -8.41 26.02 19.91
C PHE A 316 -9.46 25.37 19.00
N GLU A 317 -10.38 24.60 19.57
CA GLU A 317 -11.46 23.93 18.84
C GLU A 317 -12.37 24.94 18.13
N ARG A 318 -12.73 26.03 18.83
CA ARG A 318 -13.54 27.10 18.25
C ARG A 318 -12.76 27.88 17.20
N ALA A 319 -11.49 28.17 17.43
CA ALA A 319 -10.61 28.81 16.45
C ALA A 319 -10.48 27.95 15.18
N ALA A 320 -10.29 26.64 15.33
CA ALA A 320 -10.24 25.72 14.21
C ALA A 320 -11.55 25.74 13.42
N PHE A 321 -12.70 25.67 14.11
CA PHE A 321 -14.00 25.73 13.46
C PHE A 321 -14.23 27.05 12.67
N LEU A 322 -13.80 28.18 13.22
CA LEU A 322 -14.02 29.50 12.64
C LEU A 322 -13.04 29.86 11.52
N TYR A 323 -11.78 29.49 11.67
CA TYR A 323 -10.69 30.04 10.85
C TYR A 323 -9.93 28.99 10.03
N SER A 324 -9.95 27.71 10.42
CA SER A 324 -9.16 26.70 9.69
C SER A 324 -9.72 26.49 8.29
N GLU A 325 -8.85 26.48 7.29
CA GLU A 325 -9.16 26.16 5.89
C GLU A 325 -8.78 24.71 5.54
N ASP A 326 -8.45 23.90 6.55
CA ASP A 326 -8.38 22.44 6.42
C ASP A 326 -9.73 21.81 6.73
N ASP A 327 -10.50 21.54 5.67
CA ASP A 327 -11.85 20.95 5.75
C ASP A 327 -11.89 19.63 6.53
N LYS A 328 -10.81 18.85 6.52
CA LYS A 328 -10.77 17.53 7.17
C LYS A 328 -10.77 17.62 8.68
N THR A 329 -10.17 18.68 9.22
CA THR A 329 -9.95 18.82 10.67
C THR A 329 -10.78 19.96 11.27
N ARG A 330 -11.19 20.94 10.47
CA ARG A 330 -11.98 22.12 10.91
C ARG A 330 -13.18 21.75 11.78
N THR A 331 -14.02 20.83 11.33
CA THR A 331 -15.25 20.44 12.04
C THR A 331 -14.99 19.54 13.25
N MET A 332 -13.78 18.99 13.37
CA MET A 332 -13.32 18.15 14.47
C MET A 332 -12.44 18.93 15.46
N GLY A 333 -12.58 20.25 15.52
CA GLY A 333 -11.81 21.10 16.42
C GLY A 333 -10.30 21.09 16.11
N GLY A 334 -9.95 20.90 14.84
CA GLY A 334 -8.57 20.83 14.36
C GLY A 334 -7.92 19.46 14.56
N LEU A 335 -8.62 18.47 15.12
CA LEU A 335 -8.04 17.16 15.45
C LEU A 335 -7.56 16.43 14.18
N MET A 336 -6.26 16.13 14.14
CA MET A 336 -5.66 15.42 13.02
C MET A 336 -6.07 13.94 13.02
N ILE A 337 -6.29 13.40 11.82
CA ILE A 337 -6.59 11.99 11.59
C ILE A 337 -5.37 11.35 10.94
N ASN A 338 -4.90 10.26 11.52
CA ASN A 338 -3.82 9.47 10.98
C ASN A 338 -4.30 8.73 9.73
N PRO A 339 -3.77 9.04 8.53
CA PRO A 339 -4.24 8.43 7.30
C PRO A 339 -3.91 6.93 7.19
N ALA A 340 -2.96 6.42 7.99
CA ALA A 340 -2.58 5.01 7.99
C ALA A 340 -3.53 4.14 8.85
N THR A 341 -4.02 4.68 9.97
CA THR A 341 -4.83 3.93 10.95
C THR A 341 -6.29 4.37 11.00
N GLY A 342 -6.60 5.60 10.56
CA GLY A 342 -7.91 6.22 10.67
C GLY A 342 -8.24 6.78 12.06
N ASP A 343 -7.35 6.63 13.04
CA ASP A 343 -7.50 7.20 14.39
C ASP A 343 -6.87 8.59 14.48
N THR A 344 -6.73 9.13 15.70
CA THR A 344 -6.21 10.49 15.94
C THR A 344 -4.82 10.49 16.58
N ARG A 345 -4.10 9.36 16.51
CA ARG A 345 -2.86 9.12 17.23
C ARG A 345 -1.72 8.94 16.24
N PHE A 346 -0.62 9.63 16.47
CA PHE A 346 0.55 9.60 15.59
C PHE A 346 1.77 9.20 16.38
N THR A 347 2.63 8.35 15.83
CA THR A 347 4.03 8.30 16.31
C THR A 347 4.82 9.43 15.66
N ILE A 348 5.91 9.87 16.28
CA ILE A 348 6.74 10.95 15.72
C ILE A 348 7.27 10.61 14.32
N ALA A 349 7.53 9.32 14.06
CA ALA A 349 8.03 8.83 12.78
C ALA A 349 6.99 8.89 11.64
N GLN A 350 5.70 9.00 11.97
CA GLN A 350 4.62 9.15 11.00
C GLN A 350 4.39 10.61 10.59
N LEU A 351 4.99 11.57 11.31
CA LEU A 351 4.93 12.99 10.97
C LEU A 351 6.05 13.34 9.99
N ASP A 352 5.80 14.29 9.09
CA ASP A 352 6.89 14.85 8.29
C ASP A 352 7.89 15.60 9.20
N LYS A 353 9.11 15.80 8.67
CA LYS A 353 10.21 16.41 9.42
C LYS A 353 9.82 17.75 10.06
N LYS A 354 9.10 18.63 9.33
CA LYS A 354 8.77 19.96 9.84
C LYS A 354 7.76 19.88 10.97
N MET A 355 6.74 19.03 10.82
CA MET A 355 5.75 18.81 11.87
C MET A 355 6.38 18.14 13.11
N ALA A 356 7.22 17.13 12.93
CA ALA A 356 7.95 16.47 14.01
C ALA A 356 8.85 17.45 14.79
N ASP A 357 9.56 18.33 14.07
CA ASP A 357 10.41 19.37 14.67
C ASP A 357 9.61 20.38 15.51
N VAL A 358 8.36 20.66 15.16
CA VAL A 358 7.48 21.55 15.94
C VAL A 358 6.91 20.81 17.15
N ILE A 359 6.32 19.62 16.95
CA ILE A 359 5.64 18.86 18.00
C ILE A 359 6.61 18.43 19.11
N SER A 360 7.84 18.04 18.77
CA SER A 360 8.86 17.64 19.76
C SER A 360 9.27 18.74 20.74
N ARG A 361 8.97 20.02 20.43
CA ARG A 361 9.27 21.17 21.30
C ARG A 361 8.10 21.58 22.20
N LEU A 362 6.90 21.05 21.96
CA LEU A 362 5.70 21.40 22.70
C LEU A 362 5.46 20.45 23.87
N LYS A 363 4.91 20.98 24.96
CA LYS A 363 4.31 20.18 26.03
C LYS A 363 2.81 19.98 25.79
N PRO A 364 2.18 18.95 26.40
CA PRO A 364 0.74 18.79 26.35
C PRO A 364 0.00 20.07 26.76
N GLY A 365 -0.94 20.50 25.92
CA GLY A 365 -1.70 21.75 26.05
C GLY A 365 -1.09 22.94 25.31
N GLU A 366 0.21 22.94 25.02
CA GLU A 366 0.90 24.07 24.38
C GLU A 366 0.58 24.18 22.88
N ILE A 367 0.68 25.41 22.37
CA ILE A 367 0.51 25.74 20.97
C ILE A 367 1.80 26.28 20.37
N SER A 368 2.07 25.93 19.12
CA SER A 368 3.20 26.47 18.36
C SER A 368 2.98 27.94 17.99
N ASP A 369 4.07 28.62 17.67
CA ASP A 369 4.00 29.83 16.84
C ASP A 369 3.52 29.49 15.41
N PRO A 370 3.04 30.48 14.64
CA PRO A 370 2.72 30.30 13.24
C PRO A 370 3.95 29.86 12.43
N PHE A 371 3.78 28.85 11.59
CA PHE A 371 4.84 28.39 10.70
C PHE A 371 4.31 28.05 9.32
N GLN A 372 5.14 28.28 8.31
CA GLN A 372 4.87 27.88 6.94
C GLN A 372 4.92 26.35 6.81
N TYR A 373 4.09 25.74 6.00
CA TYR A 373 4.08 24.30 5.75
C TYR A 373 3.79 24.02 4.27
N VAL A 374 4.20 22.87 3.76
CA VAL A 374 3.90 22.43 2.40
C VAL A 374 2.95 21.25 2.50
N ASP A 375 1.72 21.41 2.04
CA ASP A 375 0.72 20.36 2.12
C ASP A 375 0.97 19.21 1.13
N ASN A 376 0.12 18.18 1.17
CA ASN A 376 0.23 17.00 0.29
C ASN A 376 0.04 17.32 -1.20
N THR A 377 -0.45 18.52 -1.54
CA THR A 377 -0.55 19.02 -2.92
C THR A 377 0.64 19.89 -3.32
N GLY A 378 1.60 20.07 -2.41
CA GLY A 378 2.76 20.92 -2.58
C GLY A 378 2.42 22.40 -2.53
N ASN A 379 1.27 22.78 -1.97
CA ASN A 379 0.90 24.17 -1.77
C ASN A 379 1.49 24.69 -0.46
N VAL A 380 1.92 25.94 -0.48
CA VAL A 380 2.40 26.63 0.71
C VAL A 380 1.20 27.08 1.53
N VAL A 381 1.10 26.57 2.75
CA VAL A 381 0.08 26.92 3.73
C VAL A 381 0.76 27.41 5.00
N PHE A 382 0.00 28.02 5.91
CA PHE A 382 0.50 28.42 7.21
C PHE A 382 -0.31 27.71 8.29
N LYS A 383 0.36 27.31 9.38
CA LYS A 383 -0.24 26.51 10.44
C LYS A 383 0.12 27.04 11.80
N ILE A 384 -0.79 26.83 12.74
CA ILE A 384 -0.48 26.66 14.16
C ILE A 384 -0.96 25.28 14.58
N VAL A 385 -0.21 24.64 15.47
CA VAL A 385 -0.57 23.33 15.99
C VAL A 385 -0.59 23.35 17.50
N LYS A 386 -1.49 22.56 18.08
CA LYS A 386 -1.57 22.30 19.51
C LYS A 386 -1.25 20.85 19.76
N LEU A 387 -0.33 20.60 20.69
CA LEU A 387 -0.13 19.26 21.22
C LEU A 387 -1.20 19.00 22.27
N LYS A 388 -2.29 18.33 21.89
CA LYS A 388 -3.43 18.10 22.80
C LYS A 388 -3.04 17.20 23.97
N SER A 389 -2.38 16.09 23.67
CA SER A 389 -1.91 15.14 24.68
C SER A 389 -0.81 14.24 24.12
N ILE A 390 0.03 13.71 25.00
CA ILE A 390 0.98 12.65 24.73
C ILE A 390 0.49 11.39 25.45
N ILE A 391 0.50 10.26 24.76
CA ILE A 391 0.29 8.94 25.34
C ILE A 391 1.67 8.29 25.42
N SER A 392 2.22 8.20 26.62
CA SER A 392 3.56 7.61 26.85
C SER A 392 3.62 6.16 26.35
N ALA A 393 4.82 5.72 26.01
CA ALA A 393 5.04 4.34 25.59
C ALA A 393 4.54 3.35 26.65
N HIS A 394 3.79 2.34 26.23
CA HIS A 394 3.15 1.38 27.12
C HIS A 394 3.01 0.01 26.46
N LYS A 395 2.83 -1.04 27.26
CA LYS A 395 2.38 -2.34 26.75
C LYS A 395 0.92 -2.20 26.31
N ALA A 396 0.58 -2.76 25.16
CA ALA A 396 -0.78 -2.73 24.64
C ALA A 396 -1.80 -3.20 25.70
N ASN A 397 -2.91 -2.47 25.83
CA ASN A 397 -3.94 -2.77 26.82
C ASN A 397 -5.36 -2.55 26.27
N LEU A 398 -6.33 -3.16 26.95
CA LEU A 398 -7.74 -3.16 26.52
C LEU A 398 -8.42 -1.79 26.54
N ASN A 399 -7.83 -0.80 27.23
CA ASN A 399 -8.43 0.53 27.35
C ASN A 399 -7.98 1.45 26.19
N LEU A 400 -6.69 1.41 25.85
CA LEU A 400 -6.10 2.30 24.85
C LEU A 400 -5.99 1.65 23.46
N ASP A 401 -5.81 0.32 23.40
CA ASP A 401 -5.38 -0.40 22.18
C ASP A 401 -6.33 -1.54 21.82
N TYR A 402 -7.62 -1.38 22.14
CA TYR A 402 -8.63 -2.40 21.93
C TYR A 402 -8.68 -2.88 20.46
N ASP A 403 -8.61 -1.96 19.49
CA ASP A 403 -8.68 -2.31 18.06
C ASP A 403 -7.46 -3.13 17.61
N LEU A 404 -6.27 -2.79 18.09
CA LEU A 404 -5.07 -3.57 17.85
C LEU A 404 -5.23 -4.99 18.41
N LEU A 405 -5.64 -5.08 19.69
CA LEU A 405 -5.83 -6.37 20.37
C LEU A 405 -6.96 -7.19 19.73
N GLN A 406 -8.02 -6.54 19.24
CA GLN A 406 -9.11 -7.18 18.51
C GLN A 406 -8.61 -7.76 17.19
N ASN A 407 -7.79 -7.02 16.44
CA ASN A 407 -7.21 -7.49 15.19
C ASN A 407 -6.22 -8.65 15.41
N MET A 408 -5.39 -8.57 16.45
CA MET A 408 -4.52 -9.69 16.86
C MET A 408 -5.33 -10.93 17.24
N ALA A 409 -6.36 -10.76 18.07
CA ALA A 409 -7.24 -11.86 18.49
C ALA A 409 -7.99 -12.48 17.30
N LYS A 410 -8.47 -11.63 16.38
CA LYS A 410 -9.13 -12.07 15.15
C LYS A 410 -8.18 -12.90 14.30
N GLY A 411 -6.94 -12.44 14.10
CA GLY A 411 -5.92 -13.18 13.36
C GLY A 411 -5.65 -14.55 13.95
N GLY A 412 -5.44 -14.64 15.27
CA GLY A 412 -5.24 -15.93 15.95
C GLY A 412 -6.45 -16.87 15.84
N LYS A 413 -7.68 -16.33 15.93
CA LYS A 413 -8.91 -17.12 15.74
C LYS A 413 -9.08 -17.59 14.30
N GLN A 414 -8.75 -16.76 13.32
CA GLN A 414 -8.78 -17.13 11.90
C GLN A 414 -7.76 -18.25 11.60
N GLU A 415 -6.57 -18.18 12.20
CA GLU A 415 -5.56 -19.24 12.11
C GLU A 415 -6.07 -20.56 12.71
N GLU A 416 -6.70 -20.51 13.89
CA GLU A 416 -7.29 -21.71 14.51
C GLU A 416 -8.39 -22.33 13.63
N VAL A 417 -9.30 -21.51 13.11
CA VAL A 417 -10.37 -21.96 12.21
C VAL A 417 -9.79 -22.63 10.96
N PHE A 418 -8.77 -22.02 10.36
CA PHE A 418 -8.09 -22.56 9.19
C PHE A 418 -7.37 -23.89 9.50
N HIS A 419 -6.67 -23.98 10.64
CA HIS A 419 -6.02 -25.22 11.08
C HIS A 419 -7.02 -26.33 11.38
N ASN A 420 -8.19 -25.99 11.94
CA ASN A 420 -9.27 -26.95 12.18
C ASN A 420 -9.83 -27.45 10.85
N TRP A 421 -10.06 -26.55 9.90
CA TRP A 421 -10.51 -26.89 8.56
C TRP A 421 -9.55 -27.87 7.87
N ILE A 422 -8.23 -27.61 7.87
CA ILE A 422 -7.23 -28.54 7.31
C ILE A 422 -7.36 -29.94 7.93
N ARG A 423 -7.48 -30.02 9.26
CA ARG A 423 -7.56 -31.32 9.96
C ARG A 423 -8.84 -32.09 9.64
N GLU A 424 -9.95 -31.40 9.39
CA GLU A 424 -11.20 -32.04 9.01
C GLU A 424 -11.15 -32.50 7.54
N GLU A 425 -10.64 -31.68 6.62
CA GLU A 425 -10.52 -32.05 5.20
C GLU A 425 -9.53 -33.19 4.95
N LEU A 426 -8.46 -33.28 5.76
CA LEU A 426 -7.53 -34.40 5.68
C LEU A 426 -8.16 -35.76 6.00
N LYS A 427 -9.32 -35.82 6.67
CA LYS A 427 -10.01 -37.08 6.97
C LYS A 427 -10.75 -37.65 5.76
N THR A 428 -11.11 -36.79 4.81
CA THR A 428 -11.96 -37.11 3.66
C THR A 428 -11.20 -37.07 2.34
N THR A 429 -10.10 -36.31 2.28
CA THR A 429 -9.25 -36.19 1.10
C THR A 429 -8.24 -37.33 1.01
N TYR A 430 -8.10 -37.92 -0.19
CA TYR A 430 -7.05 -38.92 -0.44
C TYR A 430 -5.66 -38.26 -0.41
N VAL A 431 -4.78 -38.74 0.45
CA VAL A 431 -3.41 -38.25 0.58
C VAL A 431 -2.42 -39.44 0.55
N LYS A 432 -1.36 -39.31 -0.23
CA LYS A 432 -0.25 -40.27 -0.26
C LYS A 432 1.09 -39.55 -0.30
N VAL A 433 1.93 -39.75 0.72
CA VAL A 433 3.30 -39.21 0.78
C VAL A 433 4.32 -40.32 0.55
N ASN A 434 5.31 -40.05 -0.31
CA ASN A 434 6.42 -40.95 -0.64
C ASN A 434 7.26 -41.27 0.61
N GLU A 435 7.80 -42.49 0.69
CA GLU A 435 8.64 -42.96 1.81
C GLU A 435 9.80 -42.02 2.13
N ALA A 436 10.39 -41.39 1.10
CA ALA A 436 11.48 -40.44 1.26
C ALA A 436 11.12 -39.27 2.18
N TYR A 437 9.83 -38.90 2.30
CA TYR A 437 9.35 -37.77 3.09
C TYR A 437 8.55 -38.18 4.34
N ARG A 438 8.37 -39.49 4.59
CA ARG A 438 7.64 -39.98 5.79
C ARG A 438 8.32 -39.65 7.12
N HIS A 439 9.61 -39.34 7.09
CA HIS A 439 10.37 -38.92 8.26
C HIS A 439 10.13 -37.45 8.64
N CYS A 440 9.43 -36.68 7.80
CA CYS A 440 9.12 -35.27 8.05
C CYS A 440 8.17 -35.11 9.24
N SER A 441 8.49 -34.17 10.13
CA SER A 441 7.61 -33.76 11.23
C SER A 441 6.70 -32.62 10.78
N PHE A 442 5.63 -32.97 10.09
CA PHE A 442 4.63 -32.02 9.58
C PHE A 442 3.85 -31.31 10.70
N ARG A 443 3.47 -30.05 10.48
CA ARG A 443 2.67 -29.23 11.42
C ARG A 443 1.28 -29.82 11.62
N PHE A 444 0.64 -30.29 10.55
CA PHE A 444 -0.67 -30.93 10.60
C PHE A 444 -0.52 -32.46 10.63
N LYS A 445 -1.25 -33.10 11.55
CA LYS A 445 -1.34 -34.56 11.58
C LYS A 445 -2.34 -35.02 10.51
N GLY A 446 -2.06 -36.15 9.87
CA GLY A 446 -2.93 -36.74 8.84
C GLY A 446 -2.29 -36.80 7.45
N TRP A 447 -1.14 -36.15 7.22
CA TRP A 447 -0.44 -36.28 5.93
C TRP A 447 0.18 -37.66 5.69
N VAL A 448 0.59 -38.33 6.76
CA VAL A 448 1.23 -39.65 6.72
C VAL A 448 0.42 -40.57 7.63
N HIS A 449 -0.11 -41.65 7.05
CA HIS A 449 -0.85 -42.71 7.72
C HIS A 449 -0.02 -43.98 7.87
#